data_AF-A0A968LUT7-F1
#
_entry.id   AF-A0A968LUT7-F1
#
_cell.length_a   1.000
_cell.length_b   1.000
_cell.length_c   1.000
_cell.angle_alpha   90.00
_cell.angle_beta   90.00
_cell.angle_gamma   90.00
#
_symmetry.space_group_name_H-M   'P 1'
#
loop_
_entity.id
_entity.type
_entity.pdbx_description
1 polymer ?
#
loop_
_entity_poly.entity_id
_entity_poly.type
_entity_poly.pdbx_seq_one_letter_code
_entity_poly.pdbx_strand_id
1 'polypeptide(L)'
;MSNQPQFITLIDIECVSTDDLTENDQLIGRFGNLQATDFIIGQFNSAPGNKVALNIQAIVPLGVTTLQIIEQDLTGDDLIGTINLTENMSVENEVTLRNDSAVYILHYIVTEGN
;
A
#
# COMPACT_ATOMS: atom_id res chain seq x y z
N MET A 1 20.25 -17.17 -5.93
CA MET A 1 20.19 -15.97 -5.07
C MET A 1 18.74 -15.83 -4.66
N SER A 2 18.49 -15.56 -3.38
CA SER A 2 17.13 -15.45 -2.85
C SER A 2 16.56 -14.12 -3.36
N ASN A 3 15.51 -14.15 -4.18
CA ASN A 3 14.77 -12.95 -4.58
C ASN A 3 13.90 -12.46 -3.42
N GLN A 4 14.54 -12.16 -2.29
CA GLN A 4 13.85 -11.77 -1.09
C GLN A 4 13.70 -10.24 -1.05
N PRO A 5 12.47 -9.72 -0.93
CA PRO A 5 12.26 -8.31 -0.70
C PRO A 5 12.83 -7.91 0.67
N GLN A 6 13.60 -6.83 0.69
CA GLN A 6 14.22 -6.29 1.91
C GLN A 6 13.56 -4.97 2.33
N PHE A 7 13.28 -4.11 1.35
CA PHE A 7 12.61 -2.84 1.58
C PHE A 7 11.51 -2.64 0.55
N ILE A 8 10.48 -1.89 0.93
CA ILE A 8 9.58 -1.23 0.00
C ILE A 8 9.65 0.28 0.22
N THR A 9 9.73 1.02 -0.86
CA THR A 9 9.57 2.48 -0.88
C THR A 9 8.27 2.80 -1.58
N LEU A 10 7.33 3.42 -0.87
CA LEU A 10 6.09 3.96 -1.43
C LEU A 10 6.37 5.38 -1.92
N ILE A 11 6.12 5.65 -3.20
CA ILE A 11 6.48 6.89 -3.90
C ILE A 11 5.31 7.86 -3.94
N ASP A 12 4.14 7.38 -4.35
CA ASP A 12 2.92 8.16 -4.33
C ASP A 12 1.71 7.24 -4.44
N ILE A 13 0.55 7.77 -4.07
CA ILE A 13 -0.72 7.09 -4.26
C ILE A 13 -1.76 8.08 -4.76
N GLU A 14 -2.61 7.62 -5.66
CA GLU A 14 -3.71 8.37 -6.23
C GLU A 14 -5.02 7.69 -5.86
N CYS A 15 -5.95 8.44 -5.27
CA CYS A 15 -7.34 8.02 -5.15
C CYS A 15 -8.03 8.23 -6.49
N VAL A 16 -8.42 7.15 -7.16
CA VAL A 16 -9.13 7.20 -8.45
C VAL A 16 -10.63 7.36 -8.22
N SER A 17 -11.17 6.63 -7.24
CA SER A 17 -12.55 6.73 -6.80
C SER A 17 -12.70 6.13 -5.42
N THR A 18 -13.57 6.69 -4.59
CA THR A 18 -14.08 6.07 -3.37
C THR A 18 -15.55 6.44 -3.22
N ASP A 19 -16.35 5.57 -2.59
CA ASP A 19 -17.71 5.86 -2.17
C ASP A 19 -17.78 6.43 -0.74
N ASP A 20 -16.63 6.52 -0.05
CA ASP A 20 -16.54 7.23 1.21
C ASP A 20 -16.66 8.75 0.98
N LEU A 21 -17.58 9.36 1.71
CA LEU A 21 -17.87 10.80 1.67
C LEU A 21 -17.38 11.51 2.93
N THR A 22 -16.77 10.78 3.86
CA THR A 22 -16.17 11.32 5.07
C THR A 22 -14.73 11.76 4.76
N GLU A 23 -14.32 12.87 5.37
CA GLU A 23 -13.28 13.72 4.80
C GLU A 23 -11.84 13.14 4.82
N ASN A 24 -11.58 12.01 5.51
CA ASN A 24 -10.23 11.44 5.60
C ASN A 24 -10.23 9.92 5.82
N ASP A 25 -9.81 9.16 4.80
CA ASP A 25 -9.53 7.73 4.90
C ASP A 25 -8.09 7.54 5.35
N GLN A 26 -7.84 6.73 6.38
CA GLN A 26 -6.47 6.37 6.76
C GLN A 26 -6.08 5.07 6.06
N LEU A 27 -5.03 5.09 5.23
CA LEU A 27 -4.48 3.87 4.66
C LEU A 27 -3.33 3.33 5.52
N ILE A 28 -3.32 2.01 5.67
CA ILE A 28 -2.32 1.23 6.40
C ILE A 28 -1.72 0.20 5.46
N GLY A 29 -0.39 0.04 5.53
CA GLY A 29 0.34 -1.06 4.92
C GLY A 29 0.54 -2.18 5.94
N ARG A 30 0.17 -3.42 5.59
CA ARG A 30 0.36 -4.61 6.43
C ARG A 30 1.18 -5.67 5.71
N PHE A 31 2.30 -6.08 6.28
CA PHE A 31 3.13 -7.13 5.70
C PHE A 31 2.54 -8.53 5.98
N GLY A 32 2.31 -9.29 4.92
CA GLY A 32 1.61 -10.58 5.03
C GLY A 32 0.21 -10.42 5.63
N ASN A 33 -0.11 -11.25 6.61
CA ASN A 33 -1.34 -11.18 7.41
C ASN A 33 -1.05 -10.82 8.88
N LEU A 34 0.04 -10.10 9.14
CA LEU A 34 0.55 -9.85 10.49
C LEU A 34 0.23 -8.43 10.93
N GLN A 35 -0.80 -8.23 11.75
CA GLN A 35 -1.18 -6.90 12.28
C GLN A 35 -0.02 -6.17 13.00
N ALA A 36 0.92 -6.91 13.60
CA ALA A 36 2.09 -6.31 14.26
C ALA A 36 3.07 -5.62 13.29
N THR A 37 2.82 -5.71 11.98
CA THR A 37 3.64 -5.13 10.91
C THR A 37 2.97 -3.93 10.24
N ASP A 38 1.85 -3.47 10.79
CA ASP A 38 1.09 -2.35 10.28
C ASP A 38 1.92 -1.06 10.36
N PHE A 39 1.92 -0.29 9.28
CA PHE A 39 2.49 1.04 9.22
C PHE A 39 1.54 1.99 8.50
N ILE A 40 1.51 3.25 8.96
CA ILE A 40 0.64 4.27 8.38
C ILE A 40 1.20 4.68 7.03
N ILE A 41 0.38 4.61 5.98
CA ILE A 41 0.69 5.14 4.65
C ILE A 41 0.31 6.63 4.59
N GLY A 42 -0.83 6.98 5.17
CA GLY A 42 -1.26 8.38 5.27
C GLY A 42 -2.76 8.51 5.50
N GLN A 43 -3.21 9.76 5.57
CA GLN A 43 -4.61 10.12 5.47
C GLN A 43 -4.86 10.71 4.09
N PHE A 44 -5.92 10.26 3.43
CA PHE A 44 -6.26 10.63 2.08
C PHE A 44 -7.63 11.28 2.10
N ASN A 45 -7.71 12.47 1.52
CA ASN A 45 -9.00 13.04 1.19
C ASN A 45 -9.61 12.15 0.10
N SER A 46 -10.82 11.66 0.37
CA SER A 46 -11.69 10.84 -0.47
C SER A 46 -12.08 11.49 -1.81
N ALA A 47 -11.63 12.71 -2.10
CA ALA A 47 -11.81 13.35 -3.40
C ALA A 47 -11.12 12.56 -4.54
N PRO A 48 -11.87 12.10 -5.56
CA PRO A 48 -11.31 11.46 -6.75
C PRO A 48 -10.29 12.35 -7.47
N GLY A 49 -9.19 11.75 -7.95
CA GLY A 49 -8.08 12.42 -8.61
C GLY A 49 -7.08 13.07 -7.65
N ASN A 50 -7.24 12.87 -6.34
CA ASN A 50 -6.26 13.33 -5.36
C ASN A 50 -5.03 12.41 -5.36
N LYS A 51 -3.87 12.99 -5.69
CA LYS A 51 -2.57 12.32 -5.68
C LYS A 51 -1.72 12.86 -4.55
N VAL A 52 -1.22 11.96 -3.72
CA VAL A 52 -0.39 12.27 -2.55
C VAL A 52 0.98 11.67 -2.76
N ALA A 53 2.00 12.53 -2.77
CA ALA A 53 3.39 12.07 -2.73
C ALA A 53 3.68 11.40 -1.39
N LEU A 54 4.22 10.18 -1.46
CA LEU A 54 4.68 9.40 -0.35
C LEU A 54 6.22 9.42 -0.33
N ASN A 55 6.80 9.33 0.85
CA ASN A 55 8.23 9.08 0.99
C ASN A 55 8.44 8.11 2.15
N ILE A 56 7.76 6.98 2.04
CA ILE A 56 7.69 5.97 3.10
C ILE A 56 8.56 4.81 2.68
N GLN A 57 9.59 4.53 3.48
CA GLN A 57 10.38 3.33 3.35
C GLN A 57 10.09 2.40 4.52
N ALA A 58 9.71 1.16 4.21
CA ALA A 58 9.41 0.14 5.19
C ALA A 58 10.29 -1.10 4.99
N ILE A 59 10.73 -1.69 6.11
CA ILE A 59 11.53 -2.92 6.10
C ILE A 59 10.57 -4.10 5.95
N VAL A 60 10.81 -4.94 4.94
CA VAL A 60 10.00 -6.13 4.71
C VAL A 60 10.47 -7.23 5.68
N PRO A 61 9.58 -7.79 6.52
CA PRO A 61 9.97 -8.86 7.43
C PRO A 61 10.46 -10.11 6.69
N LEU A 62 11.34 -10.88 7.33
CA LEU A 62 11.93 -12.07 6.73
C LEU A 62 10.84 -13.08 6.30
N GLY A 63 10.92 -13.53 5.05
CA GLY A 63 9.97 -14.52 4.50
C GLY A 63 8.60 -13.97 4.12
N VAL A 64 8.36 -12.66 4.28
CA VAL A 64 7.14 -12.03 3.76
C VAL A 64 7.32 -11.69 2.29
N THR A 65 6.30 -12.03 1.49
CA THR A 65 6.28 -11.78 0.05
C THR A 65 5.11 -10.89 -0.38
N THR A 66 4.29 -10.42 0.55
CA THR A 66 3.09 -9.62 0.24
C THR A 66 2.96 -8.39 1.14
N LEU A 67 2.38 -7.33 0.58
CA LEU A 67 1.92 -6.16 1.32
C LEU A 67 0.43 -5.96 1.05
N GLN A 68 -0.37 -5.89 2.11
CA GLN A 68 -1.78 -5.51 2.04
C GLN A 68 -1.90 -4.00 2.23
N ILE A 69 -2.78 -3.37 1.47
CA ILE A 69 -3.18 -1.98 1.63
C ILE A 69 -4.61 -1.99 2.16
N ILE A 70 -4.78 -1.39 3.32
CA ILE A 70 -6.00 -1.45 4.11
C ILE A 70 -6.47 -0.03 4.35
N GLU A 71 -7.74 0.21 4.13
CA GLU A 71 -8.44 1.42 4.54
C GLU A 71 -8.97 1.20 5.95
N GLN A 72 -8.64 2.10 6.86
CA GLN A 72 -9.14 2.09 8.22
C GLN A 72 -10.26 3.12 8.34
N ASP A 73 -11.49 2.64 8.46
CA ASP A 73 -12.67 3.43 8.75
C ASP A 73 -13.18 3.16 10.18
N LEU A 74 -14.03 4.06 10.68
CA LEU A 74 -14.79 3.93 11.92
C LEU A 74 -15.66 2.66 11.96
N THR A 75 -16.12 2.17 10.82
CA THR A 75 -17.02 1.00 10.74
C THR A 75 -16.29 -0.33 10.54
N GLY A 76 -15.01 -0.29 10.16
CA GLY A 76 -14.17 -1.47 9.96
C GLY A 76 -12.91 -1.16 9.15
N ASP A 77 -11.93 -2.06 9.24
CA ASP A 77 -10.75 -2.04 8.36
C ASP A 77 -11.09 -2.82 7.07
N ASP A 78 -10.99 -2.18 5.92
CA ASP A 78 -11.28 -2.76 4.60
C ASP A 78 -10.01 -3.02 3.80
N LEU A 79 -9.86 -4.25 3.30
CA LEU A 79 -8.75 -4.59 2.40
C LEU A 79 -9.01 -4.00 1.02
N ILE A 80 -8.20 -3.01 0.63
CA ILE A 80 -8.24 -2.40 -0.71
C ILE A 80 -7.52 -3.29 -1.72
N GLY A 81 -6.38 -3.88 -1.34
CA GLY A 81 -5.63 -4.72 -2.26
C GLY A 81 -4.38 -5.35 -1.67
N THR A 82 -3.78 -6.27 -2.42
CA THR A 82 -2.54 -6.97 -2.04
C THR A 82 -1.52 -6.88 -3.16
N ILE A 83 -0.28 -6.58 -2.78
CA ILE A 83 0.87 -6.41 -3.66
C ILE A 83 1.80 -7.60 -3.49
N ASN A 84 2.23 -8.21 -4.59
CA ASN A 84 3.30 -9.21 -4.58
C ASN A 84 4.66 -8.50 -4.59
N LEU A 85 5.43 -8.65 -3.51
CA LEU A 85 6.72 -8.00 -3.32
C LEU A 85 7.87 -8.74 -4.03
N THR A 86 7.62 -9.87 -4.66
CA THR A 86 8.65 -10.67 -5.35
C THR A 86 8.72 -10.39 -6.86
N GLU A 87 7.80 -9.58 -7.37
CA GLU A 87 7.73 -9.22 -8.78
C GLU A 87 8.44 -7.88 -9.02
N ASN A 88 9.14 -7.78 -10.16
CA ASN A 88 9.71 -6.53 -10.66
C ASN A 88 10.48 -5.72 -9.58
N MET A 89 11.37 -6.40 -8.84
CA MET A 89 12.22 -5.76 -7.84
C MET A 89 13.21 -4.79 -8.49
N SER A 90 13.64 -3.81 -7.71
CA SER A 90 14.63 -2.78 -8.02
C SER A 90 14.24 -1.89 -9.22
N VAL A 91 12.94 -1.82 -9.54
CA VAL A 91 12.35 -0.89 -10.50
C VAL A 91 11.11 -0.24 -9.90
N GLU A 92 10.69 0.89 -10.49
CA GLU A 92 9.42 1.52 -10.16
C GLU A 92 8.26 0.67 -10.70
N ASN A 93 7.30 0.41 -9.83
CA ASN A 93 6.11 -0.37 -10.09
C ASN A 93 4.88 0.51 -9.91
N GLU A 94 3.85 0.20 -10.69
CA GLU A 94 2.50 0.74 -10.56
C GLU A 94 1.54 -0.43 -10.30
N VAL A 95 0.64 -0.27 -9.33
CA VAL A 95 -0.42 -1.24 -9.07
C VAL A 95 -1.75 -0.52 -8.84
N THR A 96 -2.80 -1.00 -9.50
CA THR A 96 -4.17 -0.61 -9.19
C THR A 96 -4.70 -1.52 -8.09
N LEU A 97 -5.07 -0.92 -6.96
CA LEU A 97 -5.66 -1.57 -5.80
C LEU A 97 -7.14 -1.23 -5.80
N ARG A 98 -8.00 -2.23 -5.57
CA ARG A 98 -9.45 -2.01 -5.60
C ARG A 98 -10.22 -3.02 -4.76
N ASN A 99 -11.24 -2.52 -4.09
CA ASN A 99 -12.33 -3.30 -3.52
C ASN A 99 -13.68 -2.79 -4.08
N ASP A 100 -14.77 -3.02 -3.36
CA ASP A 100 -16.11 -2.60 -3.77
C ASP A 100 -16.35 -1.09 -3.55
N SER A 101 -15.66 -0.47 -2.59
CA SER A 101 -15.82 0.95 -2.21
C SER A 101 -14.84 1.87 -2.94
N ALA A 102 -13.60 1.44 -3.13
CA ALA A 102 -12.51 2.32 -3.52
C ALA A 102 -11.54 1.71 -4.55
N VAL A 103 -10.88 2.61 -5.27
CA VAL A 103 -9.85 2.33 -6.26
C VAL A 103 -8.69 3.31 -6.06
N TYR A 104 -7.49 2.77 -5.88
CA TYR A 104 -6.26 3.53 -5.75
C TYR A 104 -5.22 3.05 -6.75
N ILE A 105 -4.34 3.95 -7.18
CA ILE A 105 -3.12 3.63 -7.92
C ILE A 105 -1.93 3.92 -7.02
N LEU A 106 -1.08 2.94 -6.76
CA LEU A 106 0.10 3.08 -5.93
C LEU A 106 1.37 2.90 -6.77
N HIS A 107 2.29 3.85 -6.64
CA HIS A 107 3.65 3.75 -7.16
C HIS A 107 4.63 3.36 -6.06
N TYR A 108 5.46 2.35 -6.32
CA TYR A 108 6.39 1.82 -5.33
C TYR A 108 7.64 1.18 -5.95
N ILE A 109 8.69 1.03 -5.16
CA ILE A 109 9.89 0.26 -5.50
C ILE A 109 10.11 -0.78 -4.41
N VAL A 110 10.30 -2.04 -4.79
CA VAL A 110 10.75 -3.08 -3.87
C VAL A 110 12.24 -3.32 -4.08
N THR A 111 13.05 -3.24 -3.04
CA THR A 111 14.49 -3.47 -3.14
C THR A 111 14.82 -4.88 -2.64
N GLU A 112 15.61 -5.61 -3.43
CA GLU A 112 16.12 -6.93 -3.05
C GLU A 112 17.22 -6.82 -1.97
N GLY A 113 17.27 -7.81 -1.08
CA GLY A 113 18.37 -7.96 -0.13
C GLY A 113 19.62 -8.54 -0.78
N ASN A 114 20.78 -7.92 -0.52
CA ASN A 114 22.09 -8.46 -0.90
C ASN A 114 22.44 -9.76 -0.17
#